data_AF-A0A7L2IBN6-F1
#
_entry.id   AF-A0A7L2IBN6-F1
#
_cell.length_a   1.000
_cell.length_b   1.000
_cell.length_c   1.000
_cell.angle_alpha   90.00
_cell.angle_beta   90.00
_cell.angle_gamma   90.00
#
_symmetry.space_group_name_H-M   'P 1'
#
loop_
_entity.id
_entity.type
_entity.pdbx_description
1 polymer ?
#
loop_
_entity_poly.entity_id
_entity_poly.type
_entity_poly.pdbx_seq_one_letter_code
_entity_poly.pdbx_strand_id
1 'polypeptide(L)'
;FSCASGEYLEMKNQVCSKCAEGTYSLGSGIKFDEWDELPAGFSNVATFMDTAVGSSENKAVSCNNSSWTPRGNYIESNRDDCTVSLIYAVHLKKSGSVFFEYQYIDNNIFFEFFIQNDQCKEMDSTADKWVKLTDNGEWGSHSVTLKSGSNILYWRTTGILMGSKAVKPVLVKNITIEG
;
A
#
# COMPACT_ATOMS: atom_id res chain seq x y z
N PHE A 1 -25.19 5.66 9.64
CA PHE A 1 -25.85 4.94 8.53
C PHE A 1 -24.81 4.76 7.43
N SER A 2 -24.63 3.54 6.90
CA SER A 2 -23.77 3.27 5.73
C SER A 2 -24.44 2.21 4.86
N CYS A 3 -24.39 2.38 3.54
CA CYS A 3 -24.96 1.45 2.57
C CYS A 3 -23.94 0.38 2.21
N ALA A 4 -24.43 -0.77 1.75
CA ALA A 4 -23.56 -1.86 1.30
C ALA A 4 -22.92 -1.54 -0.06
N SER A 5 -21.88 -2.28 -0.43
CA SER A 5 -21.33 -2.22 -1.79
C SER A 5 -22.40 -2.61 -2.81
N GLY A 6 -22.46 -1.87 -3.92
CA GLY A 6 -23.54 -1.93 -4.90
C GLY A 6 -24.78 -1.11 -4.54
N GLU A 7 -24.78 -0.38 -3.42
CA GLU A 7 -25.87 0.50 -2.99
C GLU A 7 -25.40 1.95 -2.77
N TYR A 8 -26.34 2.90 -2.89
CA TYR A 8 -26.15 4.32 -2.58
C TYR A 8 -27.23 4.81 -1.62
N LEU A 9 -26.93 5.88 -0.87
CA LEU A 9 -27.90 6.52 0.02
C LEU A 9 -28.87 7.39 -0.79
N GLU A 10 -30.13 6.97 -0.89
CA GLU A 10 -31.18 7.80 -1.48
C GLU A 10 -31.56 8.93 -0.50
N MET A 11 -31.07 10.14 -0.78
CA MET A 11 -31.20 11.29 0.14
C MET A 11 -32.64 11.66 0.49
N LYS A 12 -33.60 11.40 -0.42
CA LYS A 12 -35.02 11.73 -0.22
C LYS A 12 -35.65 10.92 0.92
N ASN A 13 -35.38 9.62 0.93
CA ASN A 13 -36.04 8.67 1.81
C ASN A 13 -35.10 8.17 2.92
N GLN A 14 -33.81 8.50 2.86
CA GLN A 14 -32.77 8.00 3.76
C GLN A 14 -32.67 6.46 3.74
N VAL A 15 -32.89 5.86 2.56
CA VAL A 15 -32.84 4.40 2.34
C VAL A 15 -31.66 4.07 1.42
N CYS A 16 -31.02 2.91 1.62
CA CYS A 16 -30.02 2.41 0.69
C CYS A 16 -30.71 1.77 -0.52
N SER A 17 -30.39 2.24 -1.71
CA SER A 17 -30.95 1.75 -2.98
C SER A 17 -29.83 1.18 -3.85
N LYS A 18 -30.15 0.17 -4.67
CA LYS A 18 -29.18 -0.44 -5.58
C LYS A 18 -28.73 0.55 -6.65
N CYS A 19 -27.45 0.49 -6.99
CA CYS A 19 -26.88 1.18 -8.14
C CYS A 19 -27.58 0.75 -9.44
N ALA A 20 -27.71 1.67 -10.39
CA ALA A 20 -28.24 1.38 -11.72
C ALA A 20 -27.31 0.40 -12.44
N GLU A 21 -27.86 -0.38 -13.38
CA GLU A 21 -27.06 -1.28 -14.20
C GLU A 21 -25.90 -0.53 -14.88
N GLY A 22 -24.70 -1.11 -14.84
CA GLY A 22 -23.47 -0.49 -15.32
C GLY A 22 -22.77 0.45 -14.33
N THR A 23 -23.33 0.64 -13.12
CA THR A 23 -22.69 1.41 -12.05
C THR A 23 -22.44 0.56 -10.81
N TYR A 24 -21.39 0.90 -10.06
CA TYR A 24 -21.06 0.21 -8.82
C TYR A 24 -20.57 1.20 -7.77
N SER A 25 -21.21 1.17 -6.60
CA SER A 25 -20.81 1.95 -5.43
C SER A 25 -20.01 1.07 -4.50
N LEU A 26 -18.90 1.57 -3.94
CA LEU A 26 -18.16 0.88 -2.88
C LEU A 26 -18.81 1.07 -1.50
N GLY A 27 -19.98 1.72 -1.42
CA GLY A 27 -20.61 2.06 -0.16
C GLY A 27 -19.75 3.05 0.64
N SER A 28 -19.23 2.62 1.80
CA SER A 28 -18.25 3.37 2.60
C SER A 28 -16.79 3.12 2.22
N GLY A 29 -16.54 2.32 1.18
CA GLY A 29 -15.20 2.00 0.72
C GLY A 29 -14.49 3.17 0.01
N ILE A 30 -13.17 3.04 -0.09
CA ILE A 30 -12.25 4.01 -0.67
C ILE A 30 -11.49 3.32 -1.80
N LYS A 31 -11.30 3.99 -2.93
CA LYS A 31 -10.51 3.49 -4.05
C LYS A 31 -9.50 4.52 -4.52
N PHE A 32 -8.28 4.05 -4.78
CA PHE A 32 -7.17 4.82 -5.35
C PHE A 32 -6.68 4.12 -6.63
N ASP A 33 -7.15 4.59 -7.77
CA ASP A 33 -6.80 4.13 -9.12
C ASP A 33 -6.13 5.21 -9.97
N GLU A 34 -6.10 6.46 -9.50
CA GLU A 34 -5.40 7.59 -10.10
C GLU A 34 -4.16 7.96 -9.25
N TRP A 35 -3.02 8.09 -9.93
CA TRP A 35 -1.70 8.34 -9.34
C TRP A 35 -0.94 9.42 -10.12
N ASP A 36 -1.63 10.45 -10.62
CA ASP A 36 -0.99 11.64 -11.20
C ASP A 36 -0.22 12.44 -10.13
N GLU A 37 -0.78 12.48 -8.92
CA GLU A 37 -0.16 12.98 -7.70
C GLU A 37 -0.38 11.98 -6.54
N LEU A 38 0.30 12.19 -5.41
CA LEU A 38 0.11 11.34 -4.23
C LEU A 38 -1.25 11.68 -3.58
N PRO A 39 -2.22 10.74 -3.53
CA PRO A 39 -3.54 11.07 -3.02
C PRO A 39 -3.51 11.51 -1.55
N ALA A 40 -4.44 12.39 -1.18
CA ALA A 40 -4.53 12.91 0.18
C ALA A 40 -4.67 11.77 1.22
N GLY A 41 -3.94 11.90 2.33
CA GLY A 41 -3.91 10.89 3.41
C GLY A 41 -2.77 9.87 3.29
N PHE A 42 -2.13 9.75 2.12
CA PHE A 42 -0.89 9.00 2.02
C PHE A 42 0.30 9.77 2.58
N SER A 43 1.26 9.04 3.17
CA SER A 43 2.54 9.56 3.64
C SER A 43 3.68 8.66 3.15
N ASN A 44 4.86 9.25 2.99
CA ASN A 44 6.04 8.57 2.50
C ASN A 44 7.18 8.76 3.50
N VAL A 45 7.81 7.66 3.90
CA VAL A 45 8.90 7.68 4.87
C VAL A 45 10.06 6.83 4.34
N ALA A 46 11.24 7.43 4.30
CA ALA A 46 12.47 6.77 3.87
C ALA A 46 13.47 6.69 5.01
N THR A 47 14.07 5.52 5.19
CA THR A 47 15.12 5.28 6.19
C THR A 47 16.24 4.45 5.57
N PHE A 48 17.45 4.63 6.09
CA PHE A 48 18.58 3.75 5.78
C PHE A 48 18.73 2.74 6.93
N MET A 49 18.85 1.46 6.61
CA MET A 49 19.08 0.43 7.63
C MET A 49 20.60 0.21 7.75
N ASP A 50 21.21 0.75 8.81
CA ASP A 50 22.64 0.61 9.09
C ASP A 50 22.96 -0.80 9.59
N THR A 51 23.13 -1.74 8.67
CA THR A 51 23.53 -3.11 9.00
C THR A 51 25.05 -3.27 8.97
N ALA A 52 25.63 -3.37 10.18
CA ALA A 52 26.93 -3.95 10.54
C ALA A 52 28.15 -3.01 10.72
N VAL A 53 28.57 -2.92 11.99
CA VAL A 53 29.94 -3.08 12.52
C VAL A 53 31.05 -2.99 11.45
N GLY A 54 31.47 -1.77 11.11
CA GLY A 54 32.62 -1.58 10.22
C GLY A 54 32.76 -0.16 9.68
N SER A 55 33.50 0.67 10.42
CA SER A 55 34.23 1.86 9.94
C SER A 55 33.45 2.95 9.19
N SER A 56 33.16 4.02 9.93
CA SER A 56 33.49 5.42 9.61
C SER A 56 33.05 6.02 8.26
N GLU A 57 32.08 6.92 8.39
CA GLU A 57 32.19 8.34 8.00
C GLU A 57 31.82 8.83 6.59
N ASN A 58 31.44 8.00 5.60
CA ASN A 58 31.08 8.58 4.27
C ASN A 58 30.03 7.84 3.42
N LYS A 59 29.14 7.03 4.01
CA LYS A 59 28.08 6.31 3.25
C LYS A 59 26.69 6.30 3.88
N ALA A 60 26.35 7.29 4.71
CA ALA A 60 24.94 7.65 4.83
C ALA A 60 24.56 8.34 3.51
N VAL A 61 24.33 7.58 2.44
CA VAL A 61 23.60 8.12 1.29
C VAL A 61 22.27 8.57 1.88
N SER A 62 22.07 9.87 1.96
CA SER A 62 20.86 10.40 2.57
C SER A 62 19.70 9.92 1.73
N CYS A 63 18.86 9.02 2.26
CA CYS A 63 17.63 8.53 1.64
C CYS A 63 16.56 9.63 1.45
N ASN A 64 16.96 10.91 1.49
CA ASN A 64 16.12 12.09 1.38
C ASN A 64 15.37 12.16 0.05
N ASN A 65 15.91 11.54 -1.01
CA ASN A 65 15.30 11.51 -2.34
C ASN A 65 14.63 10.16 -2.64
N SER A 66 14.68 9.20 -1.72
CA SER A 66 14.12 7.86 -1.91
C SER A 66 12.65 7.90 -1.51
N SER A 67 11.75 7.55 -2.42
CA SER A 67 10.31 7.69 -2.19
C SER A 67 9.50 6.79 -3.11
N TRP A 68 8.34 6.34 -2.63
CA TRP A 68 7.23 5.97 -3.53
C TRP A 68 6.79 7.16 -4.39
N THR A 69 6.81 7.00 -5.71
CA THR A 69 6.61 8.07 -6.69
C THR A 69 5.41 7.77 -7.60
N PRO A 70 4.39 8.65 -7.67
CA PRO A 70 3.24 8.48 -8.56
C PRO A 70 3.64 8.53 -10.04
N ARG A 71 2.99 7.71 -10.88
CA ARG A 71 3.28 7.54 -12.32
C ARG A 71 2.01 7.55 -13.20
N GLY A 72 0.98 8.26 -12.78
CA GLY A 72 -0.30 8.38 -13.48
C GLY A 72 -1.26 7.23 -13.16
N ASN A 73 -0.91 6.00 -13.57
CA ASN A 73 -1.78 4.82 -13.39
C ASN A 73 -1.30 3.83 -12.32
N TYR A 74 -0.13 4.07 -11.72
CA TYR A 74 0.42 3.30 -10.61
C TYR A 74 1.37 4.19 -9.79
N ILE A 75 1.76 3.70 -8.61
CA ILE A 75 2.85 4.25 -7.82
C ILE A 75 4.02 3.26 -7.81
N GLU A 76 5.25 3.74 -7.98
CA GLU A 76 6.45 2.89 -7.94
C GLU A 76 7.34 3.19 -6.75
N SER A 77 7.99 2.16 -6.20
CA SER A 77 8.96 2.29 -5.12
C SER A 77 10.29 2.92 -5.58
N ASN A 78 11.19 3.15 -4.62
CA ASN A 78 12.58 3.50 -4.87
C ASN A 78 13.34 2.41 -5.64
N ARG A 79 14.51 2.78 -6.18
CA ARG A 79 15.43 1.92 -6.94
C ARG A 79 16.83 1.80 -6.31
N ASP A 80 17.00 2.38 -5.12
CA ASP A 80 18.23 2.40 -4.32
C ASP A 80 18.14 1.39 -3.16
N ASP A 81 19.13 1.39 -2.27
CA ASP A 81 19.21 0.54 -1.08
C ASP A 81 18.42 1.05 0.13
N CYS A 82 17.67 2.14 -0.01
CA CYS A 82 16.89 2.67 1.10
C CYS A 82 15.66 1.81 1.39
N THR A 83 15.24 1.82 2.64
CA THR A 83 13.91 1.33 3.04
C THR A 83 12.92 2.47 2.86
N VAL A 84 11.89 2.30 2.04
CA VAL A 84 10.82 3.29 1.87
C VAL A 84 9.45 2.71 2.16
N SER A 85 8.61 3.48 2.84
CA SER A 85 7.26 3.07 3.24
C SER A 85 6.22 4.05 2.72
N LEU A 86 5.25 3.54 1.97
CA LEU A 86 4.00 4.23 1.67
C LEU A 86 2.99 3.87 2.77
N ILE A 87 2.40 4.89 3.40
CA ILE A 87 1.60 4.73 4.61
C ILE A 87 0.23 5.35 4.38
N TYR A 88 -0.83 4.64 4.78
CA TYR A 88 -2.20 5.16 4.77
C TYR A 88 -2.95 4.77 6.04
N ALA A 89 -3.54 5.74 6.73
CA ALA A 89 -4.34 5.50 7.92
C ALA A 89 -5.83 5.52 7.57
N VAL A 90 -6.55 4.45 7.94
CA VAL A 90 -7.99 4.32 7.71
C VAL A 90 -8.70 3.93 9.00
N HIS A 91 -9.91 4.46 9.20
CA HIS A 91 -10.77 4.10 10.32
C HIS A 91 -12.06 3.46 9.81
N LEU A 92 -12.22 2.15 10.07
CA LEU A 92 -13.36 1.38 9.58
C LEU A 92 -14.45 1.26 10.64
N LYS A 93 -15.71 1.45 10.23
CA LYS A 93 -16.85 1.29 11.13
C LYS A 93 -17.17 -0.18 11.39
N LYS A 94 -16.87 -1.06 10.44
CA LYS A 94 -16.98 -2.51 10.55
C LYS A 94 -15.69 -3.15 10.05
N SER A 95 -15.52 -4.44 10.31
CA SER A 95 -14.42 -5.18 9.70
C SER A 95 -14.62 -5.25 8.19
N GLY A 96 -13.52 -5.24 7.45
CA GLY A 96 -13.53 -5.26 6.00
C GLY A 96 -12.19 -5.71 5.44
N SER A 97 -11.72 -5.12 4.35
CA SER A 97 -10.49 -5.55 3.68
C SER A 97 -9.80 -4.42 2.94
N VAL A 98 -8.51 -4.60 2.70
CA VAL A 98 -7.74 -3.85 1.71
C VAL A 98 -7.36 -4.80 0.58
N PHE A 99 -7.52 -4.33 -0.64
CA PHE A 99 -7.12 -4.99 -1.88
C PHE A 99 -6.20 -4.05 -2.66
N PHE A 100 -5.19 -4.58 -3.32
CA PHE A 100 -4.39 -3.83 -4.28
C PHE A 100 -3.77 -4.75 -5.32
N GLU A 101 -3.46 -4.19 -6.48
CA GLU A 101 -2.68 -4.86 -7.53
C GLU A 101 -1.24 -4.41 -7.48
N TYR A 102 -0.31 -5.30 -7.82
CA TYR A 102 1.11 -5.00 -7.78
C TYR A 102 1.92 -5.71 -8.87
N GLN A 103 3.09 -5.16 -9.19
CA GLN A 103 4.17 -5.88 -9.87
C GLN A 103 5.40 -5.90 -8.99
N TYR A 104 5.96 -7.09 -8.78
CA TYR A 104 7.13 -7.31 -7.93
C TYR A 104 7.98 -8.41 -8.57
N ILE A 105 8.96 -8.00 -9.39
CA ILE A 105 9.69 -8.91 -10.31
C ILE A 105 11.18 -9.08 -9.97
N ASP A 106 11.70 -8.33 -9.02
CA ASP A 106 13.12 -8.33 -8.67
C ASP A 106 13.28 -8.87 -7.25
N ASN A 107 14.06 -9.93 -7.10
CA ASN A 107 14.31 -10.54 -5.79
C ASN A 107 15.37 -9.78 -4.96
N ASN A 108 15.98 -8.72 -5.51
CA ASN A 108 16.94 -7.87 -4.81
C ASN A 108 16.27 -6.68 -4.10
N ILE A 109 14.97 -6.51 -4.23
CA ILE A 109 14.18 -5.60 -3.39
C ILE A 109 13.23 -6.46 -2.59
N PHE A 110 13.13 -6.26 -1.27
CA PHE A 110 12.11 -6.91 -0.48
C PHE A 110 10.86 -6.06 -0.47
N PHE A 111 9.71 -6.67 -0.70
CA PHE A 111 8.40 -6.03 -0.59
C PHE A 111 7.57 -6.68 0.50
N GLU A 112 7.12 -5.88 1.47
CA GLU A 112 6.24 -6.33 2.53
C GLU A 112 5.03 -5.41 2.67
N PHE A 113 3.89 -6.04 2.96
CA PHE A 113 2.68 -5.34 3.34
C PHE A 113 2.31 -5.73 4.77
N PHE A 114 2.11 -4.75 5.64
CA PHE A 114 1.71 -5.00 7.03
C PHE A 114 0.79 -3.91 7.56
N ILE A 115 0.04 -4.27 8.62
CA ILE A 115 -0.95 -3.41 9.24
C ILE A 115 -0.55 -3.20 10.70
N GLN A 116 -0.52 -1.94 11.14
CA GLN A 116 -0.39 -1.57 12.54
C GLN A 116 -1.70 -0.99 13.07
N ASN A 117 -1.96 -1.21 14.36
CA ASN A 117 -3.02 -0.49 15.07
C ASN A 117 -2.49 0.77 15.76
N ASP A 118 -3.39 1.49 16.41
CA ASP A 118 -3.13 2.69 17.23
C ASP A 118 -2.20 2.44 18.44
N GLN A 119 -1.95 1.18 18.81
CA GLN A 119 -1.01 0.79 19.85
C GLN A 119 0.39 0.46 19.31
N CYS A 120 0.69 0.80 18.04
CA CYS A 120 1.93 0.45 17.34
C CYS A 120 2.23 -1.06 17.31
N LYS A 121 1.20 -1.89 17.48
CA LYS A 121 1.32 -3.34 17.38
C LYS A 121 0.97 -3.74 15.96
N GLU A 122 1.89 -4.45 15.30
CA GLU A 122 1.55 -5.17 14.07
C GLU A 122 0.40 -6.14 14.38
N MET A 123 -0.64 -6.16 13.55
CA MET A 123 -1.74 -7.10 13.75
C MET A 123 -1.28 -8.52 13.38
N ASP A 124 -1.37 -9.45 14.32
CA ASP A 124 -1.07 -10.89 14.16
C ASP A 124 -1.96 -11.63 13.15
N SER A 125 -2.77 -10.94 12.34
CA SER A 125 -3.61 -11.60 11.33
C SER A 125 -2.78 -12.05 10.12
N THR A 126 -2.21 -13.26 10.28
CA THR A 126 -2.23 -14.40 9.36
C THR A 126 -1.41 -14.36 8.07
N ALA A 127 -0.43 -15.27 7.98
CA ALA A 127 0.09 -15.99 6.81
C ALA A 127 0.71 -15.25 5.61
N ASP A 128 0.30 -14.02 5.28
CA ASP A 128 0.60 -13.40 3.98
C ASP A 128 1.26 -12.02 4.07
N LYS A 129 2.07 -11.74 5.11
CA LYS A 129 2.94 -10.53 5.16
C LYS A 129 3.84 -10.40 3.92
N TRP A 130 4.15 -11.55 3.32
CA TRP A 130 5.02 -11.67 2.16
C TRP A 130 4.22 -11.61 0.87
N VAL A 131 4.31 -10.47 0.20
CA VAL A 131 3.84 -10.33 -1.16
C VAL A 131 4.74 -11.20 -2.06
N LYS A 132 4.12 -12.07 -2.88
CA LYS A 132 4.86 -13.02 -3.74
C LYS A 132 5.45 -12.30 -4.95
N LEU A 133 6.56 -12.80 -5.48
CA LEU A 133 7.07 -12.31 -6.76
C LEU A 133 6.03 -12.57 -7.87
N THR A 134 5.88 -11.61 -8.77
CA THR A 134 5.11 -11.73 -10.00
C THR A 134 6.01 -12.10 -11.15
N ASP A 135 5.45 -12.68 -12.22
CA ASP A 135 6.14 -12.84 -13.48
C ASP A 135 6.27 -11.49 -14.23
N ASN A 136 7.22 -11.41 -15.16
CA ASN A 136 7.46 -10.18 -15.92
C ASN A 136 6.23 -9.81 -16.76
N GLY A 137 5.69 -8.60 -16.51
CA GLY A 137 4.55 -8.06 -17.26
C GLY A 137 3.19 -8.45 -16.69
N GLU A 138 3.13 -9.32 -15.67
CA GLU A 138 1.89 -9.69 -15.00
C GLU A 138 1.65 -8.82 -13.77
N TRP A 139 0.37 -8.54 -13.49
CA TRP A 139 -0.07 -7.89 -12.26
C TRP A 139 -0.59 -8.96 -11.31
N GLY A 140 0.01 -9.04 -10.12
CA GLY A 140 -0.52 -9.83 -9.02
C GLY A 140 -1.57 -9.03 -8.24
N SER A 141 -2.41 -9.72 -7.47
CA SER A 141 -3.36 -9.11 -6.56
C SER A 141 -3.11 -9.56 -5.12
N HIS A 142 -3.24 -8.66 -4.16
CA HIS A 142 -3.11 -8.96 -2.74
C HIS A 142 -4.32 -8.42 -1.98
N SER A 143 -4.83 -9.21 -1.04
CA SER A 143 -6.00 -8.85 -0.24
C SER A 143 -5.80 -9.25 1.21
N VAL A 144 -6.02 -8.33 2.13
CA VAL A 144 -5.86 -8.57 3.58
C VAL A 144 -7.08 -8.06 4.33
N THR A 145 -7.52 -8.83 5.32
CA THR A 145 -8.64 -8.46 6.19
C THR A 145 -8.23 -7.34 7.14
N LEU A 146 -9.10 -6.33 7.28
CA LEU A 146 -8.97 -5.22 8.22
C LEU A 146 -9.97 -5.37 9.36
N LYS A 147 -9.57 -5.01 10.58
CA LYS A 147 -10.47 -5.00 11.74
C LYS A 147 -11.25 -3.69 11.78
N SER A 148 -12.41 -3.71 12.42
CA SER A 148 -13.11 -2.47 12.79
C SER A 148 -12.21 -1.58 13.66
N GLY A 149 -12.28 -0.27 13.48
CA GLY A 149 -11.43 0.70 14.15
C GLY A 149 -10.28 1.19 13.26
N SER A 150 -9.22 1.71 13.89
CA SER A 150 -8.09 2.30 13.18
C SER A 150 -7.11 1.23 12.67
N ASN A 151 -6.77 1.30 11.39
CA ASN A 151 -5.78 0.46 10.72
C ASN A 151 -4.79 1.38 9.99
N ILE A 152 -3.50 1.17 10.20
CA ILE A 152 -2.43 1.89 9.51
C ILE A 152 -1.76 0.90 8.56
N LEU A 153 -1.91 1.14 7.27
CA LEU A 153 -1.45 0.27 6.19
C LEU A 153 -0.06 0.70 5.75
N TYR A 154 0.86 -0.25 5.60
CA TYR A 154 2.23 -0.02 5.16
C TYR A 154 2.55 -0.86 3.93
N TRP A 155 2.92 -0.21 2.83
CA TRP A 155 3.61 -0.84 1.70
C TRP A 155 5.09 -0.47 1.81
N ARG A 156 5.93 -1.39 2.26
CA ARG A 156 7.34 -1.13 2.55
C ARG A 156 8.23 -1.91 1.59
N THR A 157 9.21 -1.22 1.02
CA THR A 157 10.28 -1.83 0.24
C THR A 157 11.64 -1.60 0.87
N THR A 158 12.52 -2.59 0.78
CA THR A 158 13.91 -2.50 1.22
C THR A 158 14.81 -3.04 0.11
N GLY A 159 15.61 -2.17 -0.52
CA GLY A 159 16.57 -2.59 -1.53
C GLY A 159 17.80 -3.27 -0.92
N ILE A 160 18.31 -4.32 -1.59
CA ILE A 160 19.62 -4.89 -1.31
C ILE A 160 20.50 -4.69 -2.54
N LEU A 161 21.46 -3.79 -2.46
CA LEU A 161 22.43 -3.59 -3.53
C LEU A 161 23.52 -4.68 -3.45
N MET A 162 23.32 -5.79 -4.17
CA MET A 162 24.39 -6.74 -4.50
C MET A 162 25.11 -6.30 -5.78
N GLY A 163 25.98 -5.28 -5.67
CA GLY A 163 26.78 -4.76 -6.78
C GLY A 163 26.31 -3.39 -7.30
N SER A 164 26.58 -3.07 -8.57
CA SER A 164 26.34 -1.74 -9.16
C SER A 164 25.04 -1.62 -9.97
N LYS A 165 24.14 -2.60 -9.92
CA LYS A 165 22.86 -2.57 -10.63
C LYS A 165 21.75 -2.03 -9.74
N ALA A 166 21.04 -1.01 -10.23
CA ALA A 166 19.82 -0.53 -9.59
C ALA A 166 18.74 -1.63 -9.57
N VAL A 167 18.00 -1.73 -8.46
CA VAL A 167 16.90 -2.70 -8.34
C VAL A 167 15.70 -2.25 -9.19
N LYS A 168 14.93 -3.21 -9.71
CA LYS A 168 13.65 -2.88 -10.35
C LYS A 168 12.64 -2.58 -9.24
N PRO A 169 11.89 -1.47 -9.32
CA PRO A 169 10.97 -1.09 -8.26
C PRO A 169 9.73 -1.97 -8.24
N VAL A 170 9.07 -1.97 -7.09
CA VAL A 170 7.73 -2.51 -6.94
C VAL A 170 6.73 -1.49 -7.46
N LEU A 171 5.73 -1.95 -8.22
CA LEU A 171 4.63 -1.13 -8.69
C LEU A 171 3.37 -1.50 -7.92
N VAL A 172 2.53 -0.54 -7.54
CA VAL A 172 1.23 -0.75 -6.89
C VAL A 172 0.17 0.10 -7.58
N LYS A 173 -1.04 -0.44 -7.77
CA LYS A 173 -2.20 0.29 -8.29
C LYS A 173 -3.51 -0.28 -7.73
N ASN A 174 -4.62 0.41 -8.03
CA ASN A 174 -5.97 -0.04 -7.73
C ASN A 174 -6.17 -0.42 -6.25
N ILE A 175 -5.65 0.42 -5.34
CA ILE A 175 -5.83 0.19 -3.89
C ILE A 175 -7.30 0.43 -3.56
N THR A 176 -7.97 -0.58 -3.04
CA THR A 176 -9.38 -0.52 -2.61
C THR A 176 -9.47 -0.92 -1.15
N ILE A 177 -10.18 -0.13 -0.35
CA ILE A 177 -10.39 -0.39 1.07
C ILE A 177 -11.90 -0.42 1.32
N GLU A 178 -12.42 -1.49 1.90
CA GLU A 178 -13.84 -1.65 2.23
C GLU A 178 -14.02 -1.92 3.74
N GLY A 179 -15.16 -1.52 4.32
CA GLY A 179 -15.50 -1.73 5.73
C GLY A 179 -16.37 -0.64 6.37
#